data_AF-A0A842TL62-F1
#
_entry.id   AF-A0A842TL62-F1
#
_cell.length_a   1.000
_cell.length_b   1.000
_cell.length_c   1.000
_cell.angle_alpha   90.00
_cell.angle_beta   90.00
_cell.angle_gamma   90.00
#
_symmetry.space_group_name_H-M   'P 1'
#
loop_
_entity.id
_entity.type
_entity.pdbx_description
1 polymer ?
#
loop_
_entity_poly.entity_id
_entity_poly.type
_entity_poly.pdbx_seq_one_letter_code
_entity_poly.pdbx_strand_id
1 'polypeptide(L)'
;MTIKKLPPPFHWRSVRNIDTEEIPKLARVMDIELESDFRIKSNWSYYKQYDVFDIESKPIFHIKKSSEKDVFFEALALHLGMIIDPELCPENYVVGNYDVGFWRWKSPIPFVLTTYCSGEPLNKNDIPKYFFQIGRHFIFHKFLELHDVHERHFLISNDNLKRIDYDLSFRELKGKYSGFDNWIKKFKLFNQSQFLHGATKEVRIIAENISNKNNEFREIMSAVKNISKSSEEKVYRIFYNNLLDYWNNNCSEIFQKIYINLKKI
;
A
#
# COMPACT_ATOMS: atom_id res chain seq x y z
N MET A 1 -1.20 14.90 18.12
CA MET A 1 -0.48 13.89 18.95
C MET A 1 0.31 13.02 18.00
N THR A 2 1.62 12.86 18.18
CA THR A 2 2.45 11.94 17.37
C THR A 2 1.86 10.53 17.48
N ILE A 3 1.58 9.85 16.35
CA ILE A 3 1.24 8.43 16.36
C ILE A 3 2.47 7.68 16.92
N LYS A 4 2.38 7.29 18.19
CA LYS A 4 3.45 6.55 18.87
C LYS A 4 3.42 5.06 18.52
N LYS A 5 2.23 4.54 18.23
CA LYS A 5 1.98 3.12 17.91
C LYS A 5 0.65 2.94 17.20
N LEU A 6 0.62 2.09 16.18
CA LEU A 6 -0.62 1.52 15.66
C LEU A 6 -0.94 0.20 16.38
N PRO A 7 -2.19 -0.05 16.78
CA PRO A 7 -2.58 -1.33 17.38
C PRO A 7 -2.55 -2.46 16.33
N PRO A 8 -2.58 -3.73 16.76
CA PRO A 8 -2.91 -4.83 15.86
C PRO A 8 -4.18 -4.50 15.04
N PRO A 9 -4.25 -4.91 13.76
CA PRO A 9 -3.34 -5.86 13.09
C PRO A 9 -2.13 -5.22 12.38
N PHE A 10 -1.89 -3.92 12.54
CA PHE A 10 -0.77 -3.26 11.87
C PHE A 10 0.58 -3.70 12.46
N HIS A 11 1.53 -4.10 11.61
CA HIS A 11 2.88 -4.55 11.99
C HIS A 11 3.76 -3.40 12.52
N TRP A 12 3.40 -2.81 13.67
CA TRP A 12 4.09 -1.66 14.24
C TRP A 12 5.32 -2.07 15.08
N ARG A 13 6.51 -1.62 14.67
CA ARG A 13 7.75 -1.83 15.43
C ARG A 13 8.63 -0.58 15.45
N SER A 14 8.72 0.03 16.63
CA SER A 14 9.67 1.11 16.90
C SER A 14 11.09 0.57 17.07
N VAL A 15 12.07 1.29 16.54
CA VAL A 15 13.51 0.99 16.66
C VAL A 15 14.27 2.24 17.10
N ARG A 16 15.48 2.09 17.61
CA ARG A 16 16.28 3.26 18.01
C ARG A 16 16.75 4.05 16.78
N ASN A 17 17.17 3.36 15.73
CA ASN A 17 17.73 3.93 14.51
C ASN A 17 17.59 2.94 13.35
N ILE A 18 17.90 3.38 12.12
CA ILE A 18 17.98 2.51 10.94
C ILE A 18 19.46 2.14 10.73
N ASP A 19 19.88 1.05 11.37
CA ASP A 19 21.26 0.56 11.36
C ASP A 19 21.34 -0.98 11.47
N THR A 20 22.56 -1.51 11.43
CA THR A 20 22.82 -2.96 11.37
C THR A 20 22.33 -3.71 12.61
N GLU A 21 22.13 -3.04 13.74
CA GLU A 21 21.64 -3.67 14.98
C GLU A 21 20.10 -3.78 15.00
N GLU A 22 19.41 -2.80 14.42
CA GLU A 22 17.95 -2.71 14.47
C GLU A 22 17.26 -3.39 13.29
N ILE A 23 17.86 -3.42 12.09
CA ILE A 23 17.27 -4.06 10.91
C ILE A 23 16.89 -5.55 11.14
N PRO A 24 17.71 -6.40 11.79
CA PRO A 24 17.33 -7.78 12.07
C PRO A 24 16.13 -7.91 13.02
N LYS A 25 15.87 -6.90 13.85
CA LYS A 25 14.68 -6.86 14.73
C LYS A 25 13.42 -6.54 13.93
N LEU A 26 13.53 -5.74 12.87
CA LEU A 26 12.44 -5.47 11.93
C LEU A 26 12.15 -6.67 11.04
N ALA A 27 13.19 -7.33 10.51
CA ALA A 27 13.06 -8.52 9.67
C ALA A 27 12.28 -9.65 10.38
N ARG A 28 12.56 -9.88 11.67
CA ARG A 28 11.83 -10.86 12.50
C ARG A 28 10.34 -10.58 12.67
N VAL A 29 9.87 -9.35 12.50
CA VAL A 29 8.43 -9.04 12.54
C VAL A 29 7.72 -9.51 11.27
N MET A 30 8.47 -9.69 10.17
CA MET A 30 7.98 -10.20 8.89
C MET A 30 8.28 -11.69 8.69
N ASP A 31 8.75 -12.38 9.74
CA ASP A 31 9.23 -13.76 9.65
C ASP A 31 10.32 -13.98 8.59
N ILE A 32 11.18 -12.97 8.39
CA ILE A 32 12.34 -13.04 7.49
C ILE A 32 13.61 -13.20 8.32
N GLU A 33 14.33 -14.29 8.08
CA GLU A 33 15.67 -14.50 8.62
C GLU A 33 16.68 -13.73 7.77
N LEU A 34 17.29 -12.71 8.36
CA LEU A 34 18.33 -11.92 7.71
C LEU A 34 19.69 -12.51 8.07
N GLU A 35 20.54 -12.69 7.06
CA GLU A 35 21.94 -13.05 7.29
C GLU A 35 22.64 -12.02 8.17
N SER A 36 23.65 -12.46 8.93
CA SER A 36 24.41 -11.60 9.84
C SER A 36 25.15 -10.47 9.12
N ASP A 37 25.54 -10.71 7.87
CA ASP A 37 26.26 -9.75 7.05
C ASP A 37 25.33 -9.15 5.98
N PHE A 38 25.07 -7.85 6.08
CA PHE A 38 24.26 -7.11 5.11
C PHE A 38 24.73 -5.66 5.04
N ARG A 39 24.33 -4.94 3.98
CA ARG A 39 24.71 -3.55 3.75
C ARG A 39 23.48 -2.66 3.76
N ILE A 40 23.58 -1.52 4.44
CA ILE A 40 22.55 -0.47 4.41
C ILE A 40 23.11 0.69 3.60
N LYS A 41 22.40 1.09 2.54
CA LYS A 41 22.70 2.33 1.81
C LYS A 41 21.61 3.34 2.08
N SER A 42 21.98 4.54 2.50
CA SER A 42 21.05 5.65 2.63
C SER A 42 21.08 6.53 1.39
N ASN A 43 19.93 6.83 0.83
CA ASN A 43 19.78 7.73 -0.30
C ASN A 43 18.86 8.91 0.08
N TRP A 44 19.11 10.06 -0.53
CA TRP A 44 18.28 11.25 -0.36
C TRP A 44 17.53 11.53 -1.67
N SER A 45 16.21 11.53 -1.60
CA SER A 45 15.31 12.06 -2.63
C SER A 45 14.57 13.26 -2.03
N TYR A 46 13.25 13.37 -2.21
CA TYR A 46 12.41 14.31 -1.46
C TYR A 46 12.44 14.03 0.05
N TYR A 47 12.61 12.77 0.44
CA TYR A 47 12.84 12.32 1.81
C TYR A 47 14.01 11.32 1.88
N LYS A 48 14.50 11.06 3.09
CA LYS A 48 15.55 10.07 3.33
C LYS A 48 14.98 8.65 3.18
N GLN A 49 15.68 7.82 2.42
CA GLN A 49 15.36 6.42 2.18
C GLN A 49 16.56 5.55 2.54
N TYR A 50 16.31 4.29 2.85
CA TYR A 50 17.35 3.29 3.09
C TYR A 50 17.02 2.01 2.33
N ASP A 51 18.01 1.48 1.64
CA ASP A 51 17.94 0.20 0.98
C ASP A 51 18.88 -0.77 1.70
N VAL A 52 18.34 -1.94 2.05
CA VAL A 52 19.08 -3.02 2.70
C VAL A 52 19.41 -4.05 1.63
N PHE A 53 20.67 -4.46 1.56
CA PHE A 53 21.18 -5.43 0.59
C PHE A 53 21.88 -6.59 1.29
N ASP A 54 21.83 -7.77 0.70
CA ASP A 54 22.69 -8.89 1.10
C ASP A 54 24.16 -8.62 0.73
N ILE A 55 25.05 -9.56 1.08
CA ILE A 55 26.47 -9.50 0.73
C ILE A 55 26.72 -9.50 -0.79
N GLU A 56 25.83 -10.11 -1.57
CA GLU A 56 25.86 -10.16 -3.03
C GLU A 56 25.31 -8.89 -3.68
N SER A 57 24.91 -7.90 -2.87
CA SER A 57 24.29 -6.65 -3.30
C SER A 57 22.90 -6.82 -3.93
N LYS A 58 22.19 -7.90 -3.64
CA LYS A 58 20.76 -8.04 -3.96
C LYS A 58 19.94 -7.30 -2.91
N PRO A 59 18.94 -6.51 -3.33
CA PRO A 59 18.11 -5.75 -2.40
C PRO A 59 17.14 -6.66 -1.64
N ILE A 60 16.98 -6.40 -0.35
CA ILE A 60 16.15 -7.18 0.59
C ILE A 60 14.99 -6.33 1.10
N PHE A 61 15.28 -5.12 1.58
CA PHE A 61 14.27 -4.21 2.13
C PHE A 61 14.42 -2.81 1.56
N HIS A 62 13.28 -2.13 1.42
CA HIS A 62 13.20 -0.70 1.19
C HIS A 62 12.56 -0.02 2.39
N ILE A 63 13.20 1.02 2.91
CA ILE A 63 12.72 1.79 4.06
C ILE A 63 12.59 3.23 3.64
N LYS A 64 11.37 3.76 3.71
CA LYS A 64 11.09 5.16 3.47
C LYS A 64 10.66 5.87 4.73
N LYS A 65 11.20 7.08 4.92
CA LYS A 65 10.65 8.03 5.88
C LYS A 65 9.24 8.44 5.43
N SER A 66 8.29 8.42 6.35
CA SER A 66 6.91 8.84 6.10
C SER A 66 6.52 9.99 7.04
N SER A 67 5.48 10.72 6.70
CA SER A 67 4.91 11.71 7.61
C SER A 67 3.99 11.03 8.64
N GLU A 68 3.73 11.67 9.78
CA GLU A 68 2.87 11.09 10.84
C GLU A 68 1.45 10.75 10.35
N LYS A 69 0.91 11.56 9.44
CA LYS A 69 -0.44 11.30 8.89
C LYS A 69 -0.40 10.21 7.83
N ASP A 70 0.67 10.16 7.05
CA ASP A 70 0.77 9.27 5.89
C ASP A 70 1.10 7.84 6.29
N VAL A 71 1.91 7.64 7.34
CA VAL A 71 2.24 6.30 7.83
C VAL A 71 0.99 5.50 8.22
N PHE A 72 -0.05 6.16 8.73
CA PHE A 72 -1.30 5.49 9.07
C PHE A 72 -2.06 5.04 7.82
N PHE A 73 -2.25 5.94 6.84
CA PHE A 73 -2.98 5.61 5.62
C PHE A 73 -2.25 4.56 4.80
N GLU A 74 -0.94 4.69 4.68
CA GLU A 74 -0.11 3.70 4.02
C GLU A 74 -0.13 2.34 4.72
N ALA A 75 -0.01 2.30 6.06
CA ALA A 75 -0.13 1.05 6.81
C ALA A 75 -1.49 0.39 6.58
N LEU A 76 -2.57 1.19 6.54
CA LEU A 76 -3.91 0.71 6.25
C LEU A 76 -4.00 0.12 4.83
N ALA A 77 -3.46 0.81 3.84
CA ALA A 77 -3.51 0.37 2.44
C ALA A 77 -2.64 -0.85 2.16
N LEU A 78 -1.44 -0.93 2.74
CA LEU A 78 -0.57 -2.10 2.66
C LEU A 78 -1.25 -3.32 3.30
N HIS A 79 -1.78 -3.17 4.51
CA HIS A 79 -2.41 -4.27 5.23
C HIS A 79 -3.66 -4.79 4.50
N LEU A 80 -4.55 -3.88 4.08
CA LEU A 80 -5.73 -4.25 3.28
C LEU A 80 -5.32 -4.88 1.95
N GLY A 81 -4.33 -4.29 1.28
CA GLY A 81 -3.82 -4.77 0.01
C GLY A 81 -3.34 -6.22 0.09
N MET A 82 -2.54 -6.55 1.10
CA MET A 82 -2.04 -7.91 1.32
C MET A 82 -3.12 -8.92 1.69
N ILE A 83 -4.21 -8.48 2.34
CA ILE A 83 -5.36 -9.34 2.65
C ILE A 83 -6.19 -9.60 1.39
N ILE A 84 -6.37 -8.59 0.55
CA ILE A 84 -7.20 -8.61 -0.64
C ILE A 84 -6.53 -9.33 -1.80
N ASP A 85 -5.34 -8.89 -2.18
CA ASP A 85 -4.60 -9.44 -3.29
C ASP A 85 -3.09 -9.24 -3.08
N PRO A 86 -2.44 -10.20 -2.38
CA PRO A 86 -1.01 -10.12 -2.12
C PRO A 86 -0.17 -10.22 -3.39
N GLU A 87 -0.70 -10.70 -4.52
CA GLU A 87 0.04 -10.74 -5.79
C GLU A 87 0.38 -9.34 -6.31
N LEU A 88 -0.46 -8.34 -5.98
CA LEU A 88 -0.32 -6.95 -6.44
C LEU A 88 0.52 -6.08 -5.49
N CYS A 89 0.97 -6.64 -4.38
CA CYS A 89 1.60 -5.92 -3.27
C CYS A 89 3.07 -6.36 -3.05
N PRO A 90 3.83 -5.59 -2.26
CA PRO A 90 5.01 -6.13 -1.59
C PRO A 90 4.61 -7.30 -0.69
N GLU A 91 5.52 -8.26 -0.54
CA GLU A 91 5.24 -9.50 0.18
C GLU A 91 5.06 -9.28 1.68
N ASN A 92 5.85 -8.38 2.26
CA ASN A 92 5.74 -8.01 3.65
C ASN A 92 5.98 -6.52 3.86
N TYR A 93 5.49 -6.04 5.00
CA TYR A 93 5.74 -4.69 5.47
C TYR A 93 5.86 -4.62 7.00
N VAL A 94 6.57 -3.59 7.45
CA VAL A 94 6.61 -3.13 8.84
C VAL A 94 6.48 -1.62 8.82
N VAL A 95 5.71 -1.08 9.75
CA VAL A 95 5.65 0.36 9.99
C VAL A 95 6.17 0.66 11.39
N GLY A 96 6.65 1.87 11.61
CA GLY A 96 7.19 2.19 12.92
C GLY A 96 7.67 3.61 13.02
N ASN A 97 8.44 3.87 14.07
CA ASN A 97 9.21 5.08 14.20
C ASN A 97 10.65 4.75 14.63
N TYR A 98 11.56 5.65 14.26
CA TYR A 98 12.93 5.63 14.77
C TYR A 98 13.31 6.97 15.38
N ASP A 99 14.19 6.94 16.37
CA ASP A 99 14.67 8.15 17.02
C ASP A 99 15.87 8.70 16.26
N VAL A 100 15.94 10.03 16.17
CA VAL A 100 17.13 10.73 15.70
C VAL A 100 17.80 11.32 16.92
N GLY A 101 18.90 10.70 17.37
CA GLY A 101 19.69 11.13 18.53
C GLY A 101 20.33 12.52 18.43
N PHE A 102 19.95 13.35 17.44
CA PHE A 102 20.40 14.72 17.27
C PHE A 102 19.41 15.70 17.90
N TRP A 103 19.93 16.59 18.76
CA TRP A 103 19.27 17.63 19.55
C TRP A 103 18.23 18.52 18.84
N ARG A 104 18.14 18.49 17.51
CA ARG A 104 17.21 19.30 16.71
C ARG A 104 15.86 18.65 16.43
N TRP A 105 15.72 17.33 16.60
CA TRP A 105 14.46 16.62 16.32
C TRP A 105 13.92 16.02 17.62
N LYS A 106 12.92 16.67 18.21
CA LYS A 106 12.30 16.24 19.49
C LYS A 106 11.27 15.11 19.32
N SER A 107 10.96 14.72 18.09
CA SER A 107 9.90 13.76 17.78
C SER A 107 10.43 12.56 16.99
N PRO A 108 9.99 11.33 17.31
CA PRO A 108 10.30 10.14 16.53
C PRO A 108 9.90 10.31 15.06
N ILE A 109 10.70 9.75 14.15
CA ILE A 109 10.45 9.82 12.71
C ILE A 109 9.71 8.56 12.25
N PRO A 110 8.48 8.69 11.71
CA PRO A 110 7.77 7.55 11.14
C PRO A 110 8.46 6.97 9.91
N PHE A 111 8.35 5.66 9.73
CA PHE A 111 8.83 4.97 8.55
C PHE A 111 7.89 3.85 8.11
N VAL A 112 8.00 3.51 6.84
CA VAL A 112 7.44 2.31 6.23
C VAL A 112 8.59 1.50 5.66
N LEU A 113 8.67 0.24 6.05
CA LEU A 113 9.57 -0.76 5.53
C LEU A 113 8.76 -1.77 4.73
N THR A 114 9.20 -2.09 3.52
CA THR A 114 8.66 -3.19 2.72
C THR A 114 9.76 -4.14 2.31
N THR A 115 9.42 -5.40 2.09
CA THR A 115 10.28 -6.32 1.31
C THR A 115 10.49 -5.74 -0.07
N TYR A 116 11.72 -5.78 -0.54
CA TYR A 116 12.04 -5.34 -1.88
C TYR A 116 11.34 -6.26 -2.89
N CYS A 117 10.57 -5.66 -3.78
CA CYS A 117 9.96 -6.39 -4.88
C CYS A 117 11.00 -6.53 -6.00
N SER A 118 11.40 -7.76 -6.32
CA SER A 118 12.26 -8.01 -7.49
C SER A 118 11.51 -7.60 -8.76
N GLY A 119 12.17 -6.86 -9.65
CA GLY A 119 11.55 -6.48 -10.91
C GLY A 119 12.15 -5.23 -11.55
N GLU A 120 11.77 -5.01 -12.81
CA GLU A 120 12.13 -3.79 -13.53
C GLU A 120 11.04 -2.72 -13.35
N PRO A 121 11.39 -1.42 -13.23
CA PRO A 121 10.38 -0.36 -13.24
C PRO A 121 9.52 -0.43 -14.49
N LEU A 122 8.21 -0.27 -14.33
CA LEU A 122 7.31 -0.15 -15.47
C LEU A 122 7.67 1.09 -16.28
N ASN A 123 7.85 0.96 -17.59
CA ASN A 123 7.99 2.10 -18.48
C ASN A 123 6.67 2.42 -19.19
N LYS A 124 6.53 3.68 -19.61
CA LYS A 124 5.36 4.18 -20.36
C LYS A 124 5.05 3.36 -21.62
N ASN A 125 6.08 2.83 -22.27
CA ASN A 125 5.96 2.06 -23.50
C ASN A 125 5.53 0.62 -23.25
N ASP A 126 5.65 0.12 -22.02
CA ASP A 126 5.28 -1.24 -21.65
C ASP A 126 3.81 -1.36 -21.25
N ILE A 127 3.13 -0.26 -20.93
CA ILE A 127 1.72 -0.22 -20.54
C ILE A 127 0.81 -1.10 -21.43
N PRO A 128 0.90 -1.06 -22.78
CA PRO A 128 0.07 -1.91 -23.63
C PRO A 128 0.26 -3.42 -23.43
N LYS A 129 1.45 -3.87 -23.03
CA LYS A 129 1.75 -5.28 -22.78
C LYS A 129 1.08 -5.78 -21.49
N TYR A 130 0.80 -4.87 -20.56
CA TYR A 130 0.31 -5.19 -19.23
C TYR A 130 -1.16 -4.80 -19.01
N PHE A 131 -1.96 -4.64 -20.06
CA PHE A 131 -3.37 -4.23 -19.92
C PHE A 131 -4.17 -5.09 -18.94
N PHE A 132 -3.94 -6.40 -18.91
CA PHE A 132 -4.57 -7.28 -17.92
C PHE A 132 -4.20 -6.90 -16.47
N GLN A 133 -2.91 -6.76 -16.16
CA GLN A 133 -2.45 -6.38 -14.81
C GLN A 133 -2.88 -4.96 -14.43
N ILE A 134 -2.91 -4.04 -15.41
CA ILE A 134 -3.42 -2.68 -15.25
C ILE A 134 -4.93 -2.70 -14.93
N GLY A 135 -5.69 -3.60 -15.55
CA GLY A 135 -7.09 -3.84 -15.23
C GLY A 135 -7.29 -4.26 -13.78
N ARG A 136 -6.45 -5.18 -13.30
CA ARG A 136 -6.46 -5.57 -11.88
C ARG A 136 -6.16 -4.38 -10.97
N HIS A 137 -5.04 -3.70 -11.20
CA HIS A 137 -4.67 -2.54 -10.42
C HIS A 137 -5.71 -1.43 -10.45
N PHE A 138 -6.43 -1.22 -11.55
CA PHE A 138 -7.50 -0.21 -11.59
C PHE A 138 -8.56 -0.43 -10.51
N ILE A 139 -9.00 -1.67 -10.31
CA ILE A 139 -10.00 -2.00 -9.29
C ILE A 139 -9.37 -2.00 -7.89
N PHE A 140 -8.18 -2.59 -7.76
CA PHE A 140 -7.42 -2.59 -6.50
C PHE A 140 -7.17 -1.16 -5.99
N HIS A 141 -6.75 -0.24 -6.87
CA HIS A 141 -6.45 1.15 -6.54
C HIS A 141 -7.70 1.95 -6.24
N LYS A 142 -8.82 1.66 -6.91
CA LYS A 142 -10.11 2.21 -6.51
C LYS A 142 -10.41 1.81 -5.08
N PHE A 143 -10.41 0.52 -4.78
CA PHE A 143 -10.73 0.02 -3.44
C PHE A 143 -9.88 0.66 -2.32
N LEU A 144 -8.59 0.87 -2.57
CA LEU A 144 -7.64 1.49 -1.64
C LEU A 144 -7.53 3.02 -1.77
N GLU A 145 -8.31 3.65 -2.65
CA GLU A 145 -8.28 5.09 -2.93
C GLU A 145 -6.85 5.59 -3.21
N LEU A 146 -6.16 4.91 -4.11
CA LEU A 146 -4.82 5.25 -4.61
C LEU A 146 -4.94 6.11 -5.87
N HIS A 147 -4.98 7.43 -5.70
CA HIS A 147 -5.16 8.38 -6.81
C HIS A 147 -3.86 8.70 -7.55
N ASP A 148 -2.69 8.48 -6.94
CA ASP A 148 -1.43 8.78 -7.62
C ASP A 148 -0.94 7.57 -8.42
N VAL A 149 -1.25 7.55 -9.71
CA VAL A 149 -0.90 6.48 -10.64
C VAL A 149 0.12 6.97 -11.66
N HIS A 150 1.35 6.53 -11.46
CA HIS A 150 2.47 6.74 -12.36
C HIS A 150 3.24 5.44 -12.54
N GLU A 151 3.94 5.31 -13.66
CA GLU A 151 4.66 4.08 -14.00
C GLU A 151 5.72 3.73 -12.94
N ARG A 152 6.35 4.76 -12.35
CA ARG A 152 7.32 4.63 -11.24
C ARG A 152 6.78 3.95 -9.98
N HIS A 153 5.45 3.86 -9.82
CA HIS A 153 4.84 3.20 -8.67
C HIS A 153 4.67 1.70 -8.87
N PHE A 154 5.08 1.16 -10.03
CA PHE A 154 4.93 -0.24 -10.38
C PHE A 154 6.28 -0.87 -10.73
N LEU A 155 6.48 -2.11 -10.26
CA LEU A 155 7.56 -2.98 -10.73
C LEU A 155 6.98 -4.16 -11.49
N ILE A 156 7.66 -4.57 -12.54
CA ILE A 156 7.39 -5.74 -13.36
C ILE A 156 8.14 -6.92 -12.75
N SER A 157 7.41 -7.92 -12.24
CA SER A 157 7.97 -9.12 -11.62
C SER A 157 7.24 -10.36 -12.15
N ASN A 158 7.95 -11.24 -12.86
CA ASN A 158 7.39 -12.47 -13.43
C ASN A 158 6.07 -12.22 -14.21
N ASP A 159 6.09 -11.27 -15.14
CA ASP A 159 4.93 -10.80 -15.93
C ASP A 159 3.74 -10.20 -15.13
N ASN A 160 3.89 -10.03 -13.82
CA ASN A 160 2.96 -9.30 -12.96
C ASN A 160 3.41 -7.87 -12.72
N LEU A 161 2.46 -7.00 -12.39
CA LEU A 161 2.75 -5.68 -11.86
C LEU A 161 2.55 -5.70 -10.35
N LYS A 162 3.54 -5.22 -9.60
CA LYS A 162 3.46 -4.98 -8.16
C LYS A 162 3.41 -3.48 -7.90
N ARG A 163 2.46 -3.01 -7.10
CA ARG A 163 2.39 -1.64 -6.60
C ARG A 163 3.37 -1.50 -5.44
N ILE A 164 4.27 -0.52 -5.47
CA ILE A 164 5.32 -0.36 -4.45
C ILE A 164 5.20 0.93 -3.61
N ASP A 165 4.22 1.78 -3.90
CA ASP A 165 4.05 3.07 -3.22
C ASP A 165 2.59 3.36 -2.82
N TYR A 166 2.34 3.53 -1.52
CA TYR A 166 0.99 3.67 -0.95
C TYR A 166 0.81 4.99 -0.16
N ASP A 167 1.76 5.94 -0.28
CA ASP A 167 1.82 7.19 0.50
C ASP A 167 0.52 8.01 0.47
N LEU A 168 -0.21 7.97 -0.65
CA LEU A 168 -1.38 8.83 -0.90
C LEU A 168 -2.72 8.08 -0.83
N SER A 169 -2.71 6.87 -0.28
CA SER A 169 -3.94 6.08 -0.08
C SER A 169 -4.96 6.80 0.81
N PHE A 170 -6.24 6.65 0.49
CA PHE A 170 -7.39 7.15 1.26
C PHE A 170 -7.39 8.65 1.61
N ARG A 171 -6.62 9.48 0.89
CA ARG A 171 -6.62 10.94 1.10
C ARG A 171 -7.89 11.62 0.58
N GLU A 172 -8.59 11.02 -0.39
CA GLU A 172 -9.71 11.65 -1.11
C GLU A 172 -11.03 10.84 -1.10
N LEU A 173 -11.44 10.30 0.05
CA LEU A 173 -12.64 9.46 0.21
C LEU A 173 -14.00 10.05 -0.26
N LYS A 174 -14.07 11.36 -0.55
CA LYS A 174 -15.30 12.08 -0.94
C LYS A 174 -15.35 12.44 -2.43
N GLY A 175 -14.31 12.13 -3.18
CA GLY A 175 -14.16 12.47 -4.59
C GLY A 175 -14.57 11.35 -5.54
N LYS A 176 -14.51 11.62 -6.86
CA LYS A 176 -14.46 10.55 -7.86
C LYS A 176 -13.03 10.07 -7.98
N TYR A 177 -12.84 8.75 -8.06
CA TYR A 177 -11.53 8.17 -8.32
C TYR A 177 -10.97 8.68 -9.65
N SER A 178 -9.77 9.26 -9.60
CA SER A 178 -9.12 9.97 -10.73
C SER A 178 -7.78 9.35 -11.14
N GLY A 179 -7.28 8.33 -10.44
CA GLY A 179 -5.89 7.93 -10.58
C GLY A 179 -5.51 7.41 -11.97
N PHE A 180 -6.33 6.55 -12.56
CA PHE A 180 -6.06 6.01 -13.90
C PHE A 180 -6.51 6.93 -15.05
N ASP A 181 -7.06 8.13 -14.79
CA ASP A 181 -7.68 8.97 -15.83
C ASP A 181 -6.75 9.24 -17.01
N ASN A 182 -5.48 9.51 -16.73
CA ASN A 182 -4.48 9.77 -17.76
C ASN A 182 -4.25 8.53 -18.65
N TRP A 183 -4.13 7.35 -18.05
CA TRP A 183 -3.92 6.11 -18.80
C TRP A 183 -5.19 5.67 -19.54
N ILE A 184 -6.35 5.82 -18.91
CA ILE A 184 -7.66 5.57 -19.54
C ILE A 184 -7.80 6.38 -20.82
N LYS A 185 -7.54 7.70 -20.75
CA LYS A 185 -7.65 8.59 -21.92
C LYS A 185 -6.61 8.24 -22.99
N LYS A 186 -5.35 8.06 -22.60
CA LYS A 186 -4.23 7.84 -23.53
C LYS A 186 -4.32 6.49 -24.26
N PHE A 187 -4.61 5.42 -23.53
CA PHE A 187 -4.58 4.04 -24.06
C PHE A 187 -5.98 3.50 -24.40
N LYS A 188 -7.03 4.29 -24.17
CA LYS A 188 -8.43 3.87 -24.32
C LYS A 188 -8.69 2.56 -23.58
N LEU A 189 -8.27 2.48 -22.31
CA LEU A 189 -8.24 1.23 -21.54
C LEU A 189 -9.58 0.48 -21.52
N PHE A 190 -10.70 1.19 -21.45
CA PHE A 190 -12.03 0.57 -21.47
C PHE A 190 -12.41 -0.10 -22.81
N ASN A 191 -11.65 0.15 -23.88
CA ASN A 191 -11.82 -0.54 -25.16
C ASN A 191 -10.94 -1.79 -25.27
N GLN A 192 -10.08 -2.05 -24.27
CA GLN A 192 -9.13 -3.15 -24.30
C GLN A 192 -9.72 -4.36 -23.55
N SER A 193 -9.95 -5.46 -24.25
CA SER A 193 -10.55 -6.67 -23.67
C SER A 193 -9.72 -7.25 -22.52
N GLN A 194 -8.39 -7.24 -22.64
CA GLN A 194 -7.47 -7.68 -21.59
C GLN A 194 -7.62 -6.85 -20.30
N PHE A 195 -7.78 -5.53 -20.42
CA PHE A 195 -8.00 -4.63 -19.27
C PHE A 195 -9.32 -4.95 -18.57
N LEU A 196 -10.41 -5.09 -19.33
CA LEU A 196 -11.71 -5.45 -18.76
C LEU A 196 -11.69 -6.82 -18.08
N HIS A 197 -10.94 -7.77 -18.66
CA HIS A 197 -10.77 -9.10 -18.08
C HIS A 197 -10.02 -9.04 -16.74
N GLY A 198 -8.90 -8.29 -16.68
CA GLY A 198 -8.16 -8.06 -15.44
C GLY A 198 -9.00 -7.37 -14.36
N ALA A 199 -9.73 -6.33 -14.72
CA ALA A 199 -10.64 -5.63 -13.80
C ALA A 199 -11.73 -6.59 -13.25
N THR A 200 -12.30 -7.43 -14.11
CA THR A 200 -13.31 -8.41 -13.70
C THR A 200 -12.74 -9.46 -12.75
N LYS A 201 -11.51 -9.94 -13.02
CA LYS A 201 -10.82 -10.87 -12.11
C LYS A 201 -10.64 -10.25 -10.73
N GLU A 202 -10.15 -9.02 -10.67
CA GLU A 202 -9.89 -8.33 -9.40
C GLU A 202 -11.14 -8.10 -8.57
N VAL A 203 -12.26 -7.73 -9.20
CA VAL A 203 -13.55 -7.61 -8.51
C VAL A 203 -13.92 -8.92 -7.83
N ARG A 204 -13.74 -10.06 -8.50
CA ARG A 204 -14.03 -11.38 -7.91
C ARG A 204 -13.12 -11.67 -6.73
N ILE A 205 -11.81 -11.43 -6.86
CA ILE A 205 -10.83 -11.61 -5.79
C ILE A 205 -11.21 -10.77 -4.57
N ILE A 206 -11.54 -9.48 -4.75
CA ILE A 206 -11.95 -8.60 -3.66
C ILE A 206 -13.23 -9.11 -3.00
N ALA A 207 -14.27 -9.48 -3.76
CA ALA A 207 -15.51 -10.02 -3.21
C ALA A 207 -15.28 -11.28 -2.38
N GLU A 208 -14.55 -12.24 -2.94
CA GLU A 208 -14.24 -13.52 -2.31
C GLU A 208 -13.45 -13.30 -1.02
N ASN A 209 -12.40 -12.47 -1.05
CA ASN A 209 -11.59 -12.21 0.13
C ASN A 209 -12.33 -11.40 1.20
N ILE A 210 -13.16 -10.42 0.85
CA ILE A 210 -14.02 -9.74 1.85
C ILE A 210 -14.95 -10.74 2.55
N SER A 211 -15.51 -11.70 1.81
CA SER A 211 -16.40 -12.71 2.39
C SER A 211 -15.64 -13.71 3.26
N ASN A 212 -14.51 -14.24 2.77
CA ASN A 212 -13.76 -15.32 3.43
C ASN A 212 -12.94 -14.82 4.62
N LYS A 213 -12.42 -13.59 4.54
CA LYS A 213 -11.54 -12.96 5.54
C LYS A 213 -12.27 -11.93 6.40
N ASN A 214 -13.58 -12.08 6.56
CA ASN A 214 -14.45 -11.11 7.25
C ASN A 214 -13.94 -10.75 8.68
N ASN A 215 -13.37 -11.73 9.40
CA ASN A 215 -12.81 -11.47 10.73
C ASN A 215 -11.62 -10.51 10.68
N GLU A 216 -10.70 -10.69 9.74
CA GLU A 216 -9.54 -9.80 9.55
C GLU A 216 -10.00 -8.37 9.19
N PHE A 217 -10.98 -8.24 8.29
CA PHE A 217 -11.56 -6.93 7.97
C PHE A 217 -12.24 -6.26 9.18
N ARG A 218 -12.93 -7.03 10.02
CA ARG A 218 -13.53 -6.52 11.26
C ARG A 218 -12.47 -6.07 12.26
N GLU A 219 -11.37 -6.79 12.37
CA GLU A 219 -10.24 -6.43 13.23
C GLU A 219 -9.60 -5.11 12.77
N ILE A 220 -9.36 -4.94 11.47
CA ILE A 220 -8.89 -3.68 10.89
C ILE A 220 -9.86 -2.55 11.21
N MET A 221 -11.15 -2.75 10.97
CA MET A 221 -12.14 -1.71 11.21
C MET A 221 -12.29 -1.37 12.69
N SER A 222 -12.14 -2.35 13.58
CA SER A 222 -12.06 -2.12 15.01
C SER A 222 -10.83 -1.30 15.37
N ALA A 223 -9.66 -1.62 14.80
CA ALA A 223 -8.42 -0.88 15.00
C ALA A 223 -8.55 0.58 14.54
N VAL A 224 -9.04 0.82 13.32
CA VAL A 224 -9.28 2.18 12.78
C VAL A 224 -10.28 2.94 13.65
N LYS A 225 -11.38 2.29 14.05
CA LYS A 225 -12.39 2.90 14.95
C LYS A 225 -11.76 3.30 16.28
N ASN A 226 -10.92 2.46 16.86
CA ASN A 226 -10.26 2.73 18.13
C ASN A 226 -9.29 3.90 18.01
N ILE A 227 -8.46 3.95 16.96
CA ILE A 227 -7.60 5.11 16.66
C ILE A 227 -8.45 6.38 16.53
N SER A 228 -9.58 6.32 15.83
CA SER A 228 -10.46 7.47 15.65
C SER A 228 -11.06 7.97 16.97
N LYS A 229 -11.39 7.06 17.90
CA LYS A 229 -11.94 7.40 19.22
C LYS A 229 -10.88 7.98 20.15
N SER A 230 -9.71 7.34 20.21
CA SER A 230 -8.61 7.70 21.11
C SER A 230 -7.85 8.94 20.66
N SER A 231 -7.94 9.31 19.37
CA SER A 231 -7.30 10.51 18.86
C SER A 231 -8.09 11.77 19.21
N GLU A 232 -7.39 12.77 19.73
CA GLU A 232 -7.89 14.15 19.86
C GLU A 232 -8.03 14.83 18.49
N GLU A 233 -7.39 14.29 17.45
CA GLU A 233 -7.43 14.87 16.12
C GLU A 233 -8.73 14.49 15.40
N LYS A 234 -9.58 15.50 15.18
CA LYS A 234 -10.84 15.41 14.44
C LYS A 234 -10.69 14.71 13.07
N VAL A 235 -9.49 14.77 12.47
CA VAL A 235 -9.17 14.16 11.18
C VAL A 235 -9.45 12.66 11.15
N TYR A 236 -9.09 11.89 12.18
CA TYR A 236 -9.28 10.42 12.18
C TYR A 236 -10.74 10.02 12.37
N ARG A 237 -11.52 10.80 13.12
CA ARG A 237 -12.97 10.57 13.27
C ARG A 237 -13.73 10.82 11.97
N ILE A 238 -13.42 11.94 11.32
CA ILE A 238 -13.97 12.26 10.00
C ILE A 238 -13.56 11.18 8.99
N PHE A 239 -12.29 10.78 9.01
CA PHE A 239 -11.76 9.72 8.16
C PHE A 239 -12.54 8.41 8.32
N TYR A 240 -12.69 7.90 9.55
CA TYR A 240 -13.38 6.63 9.79
C TYR A 240 -14.82 6.64 9.26
N ASN A 241 -15.57 7.71 9.51
CA ASN A 241 -16.94 7.83 9.01
C ASN A 241 -16.96 7.89 7.47
N ASN A 242 -16.08 8.71 6.87
CA ASN A 242 -15.98 8.78 5.41
C ASN A 242 -15.55 7.45 4.79
N LEU A 243 -14.69 6.67 5.46
CA LEU A 243 -14.20 5.38 4.98
C LEU A 243 -15.33 4.35 4.97
N LEU A 244 -16.15 4.34 6.02
CA LEU A 244 -17.37 3.52 6.07
C LEU A 244 -18.34 3.89 4.96
N ASP A 245 -18.64 5.18 4.80
CA ASP A 245 -19.55 5.66 3.74
C ASP A 245 -18.99 5.29 2.36
N TYR A 246 -17.68 5.51 2.18
CA TYR A 246 -16.96 5.19 0.95
C TYR A 246 -17.09 3.70 0.61
N TRP A 247 -16.78 2.78 1.52
CA TRP A 247 -16.88 1.34 1.24
C TRP A 247 -18.32 0.86 1.13
N ASN A 248 -19.27 1.39 1.91
CA ASN A 248 -20.68 1.04 1.75
C ASN A 248 -21.19 1.40 0.35
N ASN A 249 -20.81 2.58 -0.16
CA ASN A 249 -21.21 3.05 -1.48
C ASN A 249 -20.40 2.39 -2.61
N ASN A 250 -19.08 2.23 -2.46
CA ASN A 250 -18.23 1.68 -3.52
C ASN A 250 -18.27 0.16 -3.57
N CYS A 251 -18.36 -0.57 -2.46
CA CYS A 251 -18.56 -2.01 -2.55
C CYS A 251 -19.90 -2.30 -3.23
N SER A 252 -20.99 -1.65 -2.82
CA SER A 252 -22.29 -1.84 -3.50
C SER A 252 -22.24 -1.41 -4.98
N GLU A 253 -21.60 -0.30 -5.33
CA GLU A 253 -21.53 0.20 -6.69
C GLU A 253 -20.53 -0.54 -7.60
N ILE A 254 -19.32 -0.87 -7.12
CA ILE A 254 -18.29 -1.66 -7.84
C ILE A 254 -18.86 -3.04 -8.15
N PHE A 255 -19.53 -3.69 -7.19
CA PHE A 255 -20.14 -5.00 -7.41
C PHE A 255 -21.39 -4.90 -8.30
N GLN A 256 -22.26 -3.91 -8.11
CA GLN A 256 -23.50 -3.81 -8.91
C GLN A 256 -23.25 -3.29 -10.35
N LYS A 257 -22.45 -2.24 -10.56
CA LYS A 257 -22.28 -1.64 -11.90
C LYS A 257 -21.42 -2.50 -12.82
N ILE A 258 -20.45 -3.23 -12.28
CA ILE A 258 -19.63 -4.16 -13.09
C ILE A 258 -20.46 -5.41 -13.43
N TYR A 259 -21.23 -5.96 -12.49
CA TYR A 259 -22.16 -7.07 -12.77
C TYR A 259 -23.23 -6.70 -13.81
N ILE A 260 -23.75 -5.46 -13.78
CA ILE A 260 -24.75 -4.97 -14.75
C ILE A 260 -24.14 -4.69 -16.12
N ASN A 261 -22.93 -4.14 -16.21
CA ASN A 261 -22.27 -3.91 -17.50
C ASN A 261 -21.72 -5.19 -18.15
N LEU A 262 -21.40 -6.22 -17.35
CA LEU A 262 -20.99 -7.55 -17.85
C LEU A 262 -22.15 -8.38 -18.41
N LYS A 263 -23.41 -7.99 -18.20
CA LYS A 263 -24.58 -8.60 -18.87
C LYS A 263 -24.97 -7.93 -20.20
N LYS A 264 -24.29 -6.85 -20.58
CA LYS A 264 -24.58 -6.06 -21.79
C LYS A 264 -23.55 -6.24 -22.91
N ILE A 265 -22.59 -7.15 -22.72
CA ILE A 265 -21.62 -7.65 -23.71
C ILE A 265 -21.89 -9.15 -23.85
#